data_AF-A0A355SEZ7-F1
#
_entry.id   AF-A0A355SEZ7-F1
#
_cell.length_a   1.000
_cell.length_b   1.000
_cell.length_c   1.000
_cell.angle_alpha   90.00
_cell.angle_beta   90.00
_cell.angle_gamma   90.00
#
_symmetry.space_group_name_H-M   'P 1'
#
loop_
_entity.id
_entity.type
_entity.pdbx_description
1 polymer ?
#
loop_
_entity_poly.entity_id
_entity_poly.type
_entity_poly.pdbx_seq_one_letter_code
_entity_poly.pdbx_strand_id
1 'polypeptide(L)'
;MNIDDKDNTTYIEIEIDVNTLIDSSVYVDQPGNTIAIIQGKNIIYSDNPILYKKILNTCKNKLQSLSSGKNLRVALDRNNYLINIERINFPGTYFISAIPISEISKPLVRSRNIFIFIFTAGTIILSGLSYLSAHLLLKELKIVLKAVQKIEHGEFNISINVKGKDEITEIAENINMMAAKINDLINVVYKAQIAQKDMALAVLQKQINPHFIYNTLETLKMMAEIKDEEEISDGLTALGKLMRYNFSLGKELSTLGMEVDNAKDYIKIQNLMLNNSLHVRYDIAHEFEACKIPCLTLQPLIENCIVHGLKGKGGDLDIKVIIRSIDGCLWC
;
A
#
# COMPACT_ATOMS: atom_id res chain seq x y z
N MET A 1 71.80 -61.82 -21.59
CA MET A 1 73.07 -62.58 -21.57
C MET A 1 73.83 -62.26 -22.84
N ASN A 2 74.82 -61.37 -22.74
CA ASN A 2 75.85 -61.15 -23.75
C ASN A 2 77.11 -60.82 -22.93
N ILE A 3 78.18 -61.61 -23.11
CA ILE A 3 79.40 -61.54 -22.30
C ILE A 3 80.49 -61.05 -23.23
N ASP A 4 81.08 -59.89 -22.92
CA ASP A 4 82.41 -59.53 -23.39
C ASP A 4 83.25 -59.11 -22.18
N ASP A 5 84.44 -59.67 -22.11
CA ASP A 5 85.26 -59.85 -20.92
C ASP A 5 86.58 -59.07 -21.08
N LYS A 6 86.80 -58.04 -20.24
CA LYS A 6 88.11 -57.47 -19.88
C LYS A 6 87.98 -56.28 -18.93
N ASP A 7 87.55 -56.57 -17.71
CA ASP A 7 88.05 -55.99 -16.46
C ASP A 7 87.23 -56.64 -15.34
N ASN A 8 87.92 -57.45 -14.53
CA ASN A 8 87.32 -58.55 -13.79
C ASN A 8 86.65 -58.09 -12.48
N THR A 9 85.70 -57.17 -12.61
CA THR A 9 84.57 -57.00 -11.70
C THR A 9 83.31 -57.24 -12.52
N THR A 10 82.89 -58.49 -12.60
CA THR A 10 81.62 -58.88 -13.21
C THR A 10 80.49 -58.29 -12.37
N TYR A 11 79.91 -57.18 -12.81
CA TYR A 11 78.70 -56.64 -12.19
C TYR A 11 77.50 -57.36 -12.80
N ILE A 12 76.71 -58.00 -11.94
CA ILE A 12 75.41 -58.53 -12.33
C ILE A 12 74.43 -57.36 -12.19
N GLU A 13 74.03 -56.77 -13.30
CA GLU A 13 72.90 -55.85 -13.35
C GLU A 13 71.62 -56.68 -13.33
N ILE A 14 70.89 -56.62 -12.21
CA ILE A 14 69.58 -57.25 -12.08
C ILE A 14 68.56 -56.13 -12.09
N GLU A 15 67.84 -56.00 -13.20
CA GLU A 15 66.65 -55.16 -13.28
C GLU A 15 65.52 -55.93 -12.62
N ILE A 16 65.14 -55.50 -11.42
CA ILE A 16 64.04 -56.10 -10.66
C ILE A 16 62.90 -55.10 -10.67
N ASP A 17 61.73 -55.50 -11.18
CA ASP A 17 60.51 -54.73 -11.02
C ASP A 17 60.20 -54.62 -9.53
N VAL A 18 60.20 -53.39 -9.00
CA VAL A 18 59.94 -53.12 -7.58
C VAL A 18 58.59 -53.69 -7.14
N ASN A 19 57.62 -53.80 -8.06
CA ASN A 19 56.31 -54.43 -7.79
C ASN A 19 56.39 -55.94 -7.57
N THR A 20 57.46 -56.61 -8.01
CA THR A 20 57.69 -58.05 -7.77
C THR A 20 58.34 -58.34 -6.42
N LEU A 21 58.93 -57.32 -5.77
CA LEU A 21 59.64 -57.45 -4.49
C LEU A 21 58.76 -57.16 -3.27
N ILE A 22 57.55 -56.65 -3.47
CA ILE A 22 56.71 -56.04 -2.44
C ILE A 22 55.27 -56.46 -2.70
N ASP A 23 54.52 -56.82 -1.65
CA ASP A 23 53.08 -57.05 -1.82
C ASP A 23 52.40 -55.74 -2.27
N SER A 24 51.33 -55.85 -3.05
CA SER A 24 50.59 -54.75 -3.71
C SER A 24 50.02 -53.67 -2.78
N SER A 25 50.38 -53.66 -1.50
CA SER A 25 50.00 -52.71 -0.46
C SER A 25 50.87 -51.45 -0.44
N VAL A 26 52.00 -51.42 -1.15
CA VAL A 26 52.89 -50.25 -1.26
C VAL A 26 52.55 -49.47 -2.51
N TYR A 27 52.04 -48.25 -2.31
CA TYR A 27 51.77 -47.29 -3.38
C TYR A 27 53.06 -46.67 -3.90
N VAL A 28 53.83 -47.43 -4.68
CA VAL A 28 55.11 -46.98 -5.26
C VAL A 28 54.91 -45.78 -6.20
N ASP A 29 53.75 -45.71 -6.85
CA ASP A 29 53.47 -44.80 -7.98
C ASP A 29 52.72 -43.49 -7.61
N GLN A 30 52.77 -43.07 -6.33
CA GLN A 30 52.16 -41.81 -5.89
C GLN A 30 53.10 -40.61 -6.13
N PRO A 31 52.59 -39.44 -6.56
CA PRO A 31 53.39 -38.23 -6.70
C PRO A 31 54.08 -37.85 -5.38
N GLY A 32 55.41 -37.75 -5.40
CA GLY A 32 56.21 -37.41 -4.21
C GLY A 32 56.45 -38.59 -3.26
N ASN A 33 56.07 -39.82 -3.63
CA ASN A 33 56.54 -41.00 -2.93
C ASN A 33 58.06 -41.12 -3.08
N THR A 34 58.71 -41.42 -1.97
CA THR A 34 60.13 -41.76 -1.94
C THR A 34 60.27 -43.18 -1.42
N ILE A 35 61.30 -43.90 -1.86
CA ILE A 35 61.55 -45.30 -1.52
C ILE A 35 62.99 -45.53 -1.05
N ALA A 36 63.18 -46.44 -0.09
CA ALA A 36 64.49 -46.92 0.30
C ALA A 36 64.46 -48.40 0.69
N ILE A 37 65.57 -49.08 0.42
CA ILE A 37 65.84 -50.45 0.84
C ILE A 37 66.96 -50.40 1.87
N ILE A 38 66.72 -51.01 3.02
CA ILE A 38 67.61 -50.93 4.18
C ILE A 38 67.90 -52.34 4.65
N GLN A 39 69.18 -52.66 4.85
CA GLN A 39 69.61 -53.92 5.46
C GLN A 39 70.35 -53.62 6.75
N GLY A 40 69.76 -54.02 7.88
CA GLY A 40 70.26 -53.65 9.20
C GLY A 40 70.26 -52.13 9.43
N LYS A 41 71.46 -51.52 9.52
CA LYS A 41 71.66 -50.06 9.69
C LYS A 41 72.10 -49.35 8.40
N ASN A 42 72.31 -50.09 7.32
CA ASN A 42 72.84 -49.57 6.06
C ASN A 42 71.70 -49.36 5.06
N ILE A 43 71.69 -48.19 4.43
CA ILE A 43 70.81 -47.91 3.29
C ILE A 43 71.48 -48.55 2.07
N ILE A 44 70.85 -49.58 1.50
CA ILE A 44 71.29 -50.21 0.25
C ILE A 44 70.93 -49.31 -0.92
N TYR A 45 69.69 -48.82 -0.93
CA TYR A 45 69.17 -47.97 -1.98
C TYR A 45 68.25 -46.92 -1.38
N SER A 46 68.30 -45.70 -1.92
CA SER A 46 67.34 -44.64 -1.59
C SER A 46 67.36 -43.59 -2.68
N ASP A 47 66.18 -43.17 -3.12
CA ASP A 47 65.98 -42.03 -4.01
C ASP A 47 66.22 -40.67 -3.30
N ASN A 48 66.03 -40.63 -1.97
CA ASN A 48 66.30 -39.47 -1.13
C ASN A 48 67.08 -39.86 0.15
N PRO A 49 68.41 -40.09 0.04
CA PRO A 49 69.22 -40.58 1.15
C PRO A 49 69.20 -39.69 2.40
N ILE A 50 68.96 -38.38 2.23
CA ILE A 50 68.90 -37.40 3.33
C ILE A 50 67.62 -37.59 4.14
N LEU A 51 66.48 -37.75 3.47
CA LEU A 51 65.19 -38.00 4.11
C LEU A 51 65.22 -39.31 4.89
N TYR A 52 65.77 -40.37 4.29
CA TYR A 52 65.85 -41.68 4.93
C TYR A 52 66.81 -41.74 6.11
N LYS A 53 67.92 -41.00 6.07
CA LYS A 53 68.77 -40.82 7.27
C LYS A 53 68.01 -40.15 8.42
N LYS A 54 67.15 -39.16 8.12
CA LYS A 54 66.30 -38.50 9.13
C LYS A 54 65.20 -39.42 9.63
N ILE A 55 64.54 -40.17 8.75
CA ILE A 55 63.54 -41.19 9.12
C ILE A 55 64.16 -42.23 10.05
N LEU A 56 65.32 -42.79 9.70
CA LEU A 56 66.04 -43.77 10.51
C LEU A 56 66.44 -43.23 11.89
N ASN A 57 66.86 -41.96 11.96
CA ASN A 57 67.19 -41.32 13.23
C ASN A 57 65.96 -41.05 14.11
N THR A 58 64.84 -40.62 13.51
CA THR A 58 63.60 -40.35 14.24
C THR A 58 62.87 -41.63 14.64
N CYS A 59 62.99 -42.69 13.84
CA CYS A 59 62.35 -43.99 14.06
C CYS A 59 63.25 -45.03 14.74
N LYS A 60 64.45 -44.64 15.19
CA LYS A 60 65.52 -45.52 15.72
C LYS A 60 65.05 -46.49 16.82
N ASN A 61 64.11 -46.05 17.65
CA ASN A 61 63.55 -46.85 18.77
C ASN A 61 62.25 -47.60 18.41
N LYS A 62 61.66 -47.35 17.23
CA LYS A 62 60.39 -47.97 16.79
C LYS A 62 60.57 -49.01 15.68
N LEU A 63 61.69 -49.00 14.96
CA LEU A 63 61.99 -49.95 13.87
C LEU A 63 62.05 -51.42 14.32
N GLN A 64 62.50 -51.70 15.54
CA GLN A 64 62.61 -53.07 16.07
C GLN A 64 61.28 -53.69 16.51
N SER A 65 60.24 -52.88 16.74
CA SER A 65 58.91 -53.34 17.17
C SER A 65 57.85 -53.29 16.07
N LEU A 66 58.24 -52.89 14.85
CA LEU A 66 57.36 -52.77 13.70
C LEU A 66 57.26 -54.12 12.97
N SER A 67 56.20 -54.85 13.30
CA SER A 67 55.65 -55.93 12.48
C SER A 67 55.29 -55.40 11.09
N SER A 68 55.66 -56.13 10.02
CA SER A 68 55.35 -55.80 8.62
C SER A 68 53.90 -55.34 8.44
N GLY A 69 53.69 -54.29 7.62
CA GLY A 69 52.35 -53.84 7.22
C GLY A 69 51.72 -52.74 8.10
N LYS A 70 52.48 -52.06 8.97
CA LYS A 70 51.98 -50.91 9.75
C LYS A 70 52.45 -49.57 9.15
N ASN A 71 51.48 -48.74 8.78
CA ASN A 71 51.72 -47.35 8.37
C ASN A 71 52.02 -46.47 9.58
N LEU A 72 53.11 -45.71 9.54
CA LEU A 72 53.53 -44.78 10.58
C LEU A 72 53.49 -43.33 10.08
N ARG A 73 52.93 -42.43 10.87
CA ARG A 73 53.00 -40.98 10.59
C ARG A 73 54.21 -40.39 11.30
N VAL A 74 55.11 -39.75 10.56
CA VAL A 74 56.31 -39.08 11.11
C VAL A 74 56.30 -37.61 10.70
N ALA A 75 56.48 -36.72 11.66
CA ALA A 75 56.76 -35.32 11.41
C ALA A 75 58.27 -35.12 11.20
N LEU A 76 58.68 -34.63 10.03
CA LEU A 76 60.07 -34.31 9.69
C LEU A 76 60.12 -32.90 9.11
N ASP A 77 60.93 -32.02 9.70
CA ASP A 77 61.19 -30.65 9.22
C ASP A 77 59.91 -29.89 8.80
N ARG A 78 58.87 -29.96 9.64
CA ARG A 78 57.54 -29.35 9.48
C ARG A 78 56.59 -30.03 8.47
N ASN A 79 57.02 -31.08 7.79
CA ASN A 79 56.17 -31.88 6.92
C ASN A 79 55.83 -33.21 7.57
N ASN A 80 54.56 -33.63 7.46
CA ASN A 80 54.14 -34.96 7.91
C ASN A 80 54.27 -35.94 6.75
N TYR A 81 54.96 -37.04 6.98
CA TYR A 81 55.12 -38.15 6.04
C TYR A 81 54.34 -39.35 6.55
N LEU A 82 53.68 -40.04 5.62
CA LEU A 82 53.16 -41.38 5.84
C LEU A 82 54.23 -42.37 5.38
N ILE A 83 54.71 -43.17 6.31
CA ILE A 83 55.78 -44.14 6.10
C ILE A 83 55.18 -45.54 6.17
N ASN A 84 55.36 -46.34 5.12
CA ASN A 84 55.08 -47.76 5.15
C ASN A 84 56.39 -48.53 5.23
N ILE A 85 56.40 -49.60 6.05
CA ILE A 85 57.56 -50.46 6.25
C ILE A 85 57.13 -51.90 6.00
N GLU A 86 57.78 -52.52 5.02
CA GLU A 86 57.54 -53.90 4.65
C GLU A 86 58.84 -54.70 4.70
N ARG A 87 58.77 -55.94 5.18
CA ARG A 87 59.94 -56.82 5.22
C ARG A 87 59.99 -57.59 3.92
N ILE A 88 61.11 -57.49 3.21
CA ILE A 88 61.33 -58.26 1.98
C ILE A 88 61.72 -59.70 2.39
N ASN A 89 61.45 -60.68 1.52
CA ASN A 89 61.90 -62.08 1.65
C ASN A 89 63.43 -62.25 1.51
N PHE A 90 64.19 -61.37 2.15
CA PHE A 90 65.64 -61.42 2.27
C PHE A 90 66.04 -61.11 3.73
N PRO A 91 66.97 -61.87 4.35
CA PRO A 91 67.32 -61.70 5.76
C PRO A 91 67.74 -60.26 6.10
N GLY A 92 67.09 -59.68 7.12
CA GLY A 92 67.41 -58.36 7.66
C GLY A 92 67.11 -57.18 6.74
N THR A 93 66.35 -57.38 5.65
CA THR A 93 66.09 -56.35 4.62
C THR A 93 64.66 -55.82 4.73
N TYR A 94 64.53 -54.50 4.74
CA TYR A 94 63.27 -53.76 4.85
C TYR A 94 63.12 -52.80 3.68
N PHE A 95 61.93 -52.79 3.11
CA PHE A 95 61.47 -51.77 2.19
C PHE A 95 60.76 -50.67 2.97
N ILE A 96 61.11 -49.41 2.72
CA ILE A 96 60.46 -48.25 3.35
C ILE A 96 60.02 -47.29 2.27
N SER A 97 58.71 -47.04 2.16
CA SER A 97 58.17 -45.93 1.35
C SER A 97 57.75 -44.77 2.23
N ALA A 98 58.05 -43.54 1.84
CA ALA A 98 57.64 -42.33 2.53
C ALA A 98 56.93 -41.37 1.56
N ILE A 99 55.67 -41.05 1.85
CA ILE A 99 54.83 -40.15 1.05
C ILE A 99 54.47 -38.92 1.90
N PRO A 100 54.75 -37.68 1.45
CA PRO A 100 54.27 -36.49 2.13
C PRO A 100 52.74 -36.44 2.18
N ILE A 101 52.16 -36.26 3.38
CA ILE A 101 50.70 -36.14 3.56
C ILE A 101 50.15 -34.92 2.80
N SER A 102 50.97 -33.89 2.56
CA SER A 102 50.61 -32.74 1.73
C SER A 102 50.30 -33.13 0.29
N GLU A 103 51.01 -34.09 -0.32
CA GLU A 103 50.72 -34.54 -1.68
C GLU A 103 49.40 -35.32 -1.76
N ILE A 104 49.13 -36.16 -0.75
CA ILE A 104 47.87 -36.90 -0.64
C ILE A 104 46.68 -35.94 -0.38
N SER A 105 46.90 -34.88 0.42
CA SER A 105 45.83 -33.96 0.83
C SER A 105 45.62 -32.77 -0.11
N LYS A 106 46.58 -32.39 -0.95
CA LYS A 106 46.44 -31.32 -1.96
C LYS A 106 45.19 -31.46 -2.84
N PRO A 107 44.90 -32.61 -3.49
CA PRO A 107 43.69 -32.76 -4.29
C PRO A 107 42.41 -32.66 -3.45
N LEU A 108 42.45 -33.16 -2.21
CA LEU A 108 41.33 -33.06 -1.25
C LEU A 108 41.06 -31.61 -0.84
N VAL A 109 42.10 -30.84 -0.54
CA VAL A 109 41.98 -29.41 -0.15
C VAL A 109 41.51 -28.56 -1.34
N ARG A 110 42.03 -28.82 -2.55
CA ARG A 110 41.57 -28.15 -3.77
C ARG A 110 40.09 -28.43 -4.02
N SER A 111 39.68 -29.69 -3.96
CA SER A 111 38.28 -30.11 -4.11
C SER A 111 37.38 -29.44 -3.06
N ARG A 112 37.79 -29.48 -1.77
CA ARG A 112 37.09 -28.80 -0.67
C ARG A 112 36.89 -27.31 -0.94
N ASN A 113 37.94 -26.59 -1.35
CA ASN A 113 37.82 -25.15 -1.60
C ASN A 113 36.92 -24.83 -2.80
N ILE A 114 36.93 -25.65 -3.84
CA ILE A 114 35.99 -25.54 -4.97
C ILE A 114 34.56 -25.76 -4.48
N PHE A 115 34.30 -26.79 -3.67
CA PHE A 115 32.98 -27.02 -3.08
C PHE A 115 32.50 -25.85 -2.22
N ILE A 116 33.38 -25.31 -1.36
CA ILE A 116 33.05 -24.14 -0.53
C ILE A 116 32.68 -22.95 -1.43
N PHE A 117 33.45 -22.69 -2.49
CA PHE A 117 33.18 -21.59 -3.41
C PHE A 117 31.84 -21.75 -4.14
N ILE A 118 31.53 -22.95 -4.63
CA ILE A 118 30.25 -23.24 -5.29
C ILE A 118 29.10 -23.06 -4.30
N PHE A 119 29.25 -23.55 -3.07
CA PHE A 119 28.23 -23.46 -2.05
C PHE A 119 27.95 -22.01 -1.60
N THR A 120 29.00 -21.21 -1.41
CA THR A 120 28.84 -19.80 -1.06
C THR A 120 28.23 -19.01 -2.22
N ALA A 121 28.69 -19.23 -3.45
CA ALA A 121 28.12 -18.60 -4.64
C ALA A 121 26.62 -18.96 -4.79
N GLY A 122 26.27 -20.24 -4.64
CA GLY A 122 24.88 -20.70 -4.68
C GLY A 122 24.00 -20.05 -3.60
N THR A 123 24.54 -19.91 -2.38
CA THR A 123 23.83 -19.25 -1.27
C THR A 123 23.55 -17.77 -1.57
N ILE A 124 24.53 -17.05 -2.12
CA ILE A 124 24.39 -15.63 -2.50
C ILE A 124 23.33 -15.49 -3.60
N ILE A 125 23.35 -16.34 -4.62
CA ILE A 125 22.39 -16.32 -5.72
C ILE A 125 20.97 -16.59 -5.20
N LEU A 126 20.79 -17.63 -4.38
CA LEU A 126 19.49 -17.97 -3.79
C LEU A 126 18.96 -16.85 -2.89
N SER A 127 19.83 -16.22 -2.09
CA SER A 127 19.46 -15.08 -1.25
C SER A 127 19.02 -13.88 -2.10
N GLY A 128 19.74 -13.58 -3.19
CA GLY A 128 19.37 -12.50 -4.12
C GLY A 128 18.04 -12.76 -4.84
N LEU A 129 17.81 -13.99 -5.31
CA LEU A 129 16.57 -14.38 -5.96
C LEU A 129 15.37 -14.32 -5.01
N SER A 130 15.56 -14.77 -3.76
CA SER A 130 14.57 -14.68 -2.69
C SER A 130 14.23 -13.22 -2.37
N TYR A 131 15.25 -12.36 -2.23
CA TYR A 131 15.05 -10.93 -2.00
C TYR A 131 14.28 -10.24 -3.14
N LEU A 132 14.63 -10.52 -4.39
CA LEU A 132 13.96 -9.96 -5.56
C LEU A 132 12.48 -10.37 -5.60
N SER A 133 12.20 -11.66 -5.39
CA SER A 133 10.84 -12.20 -5.36
C SER A 133 10.00 -11.56 -4.25
N ALA A 134 10.56 -11.45 -3.04
CA ALA A 134 9.90 -10.78 -1.92
C ALA A 134 9.62 -9.30 -2.22
N HIS A 135 10.57 -8.58 -2.85
CA HIS A 135 10.40 -7.16 -3.16
C HIS A 135 9.29 -6.91 -4.19
N LEU A 136 9.16 -7.77 -5.21
CA LEU A 136 8.10 -7.65 -6.22
C LEU A 136 6.72 -7.82 -5.58
N LEU A 137 6.52 -8.88 -4.79
CA LEU A 137 5.25 -9.16 -4.12
C LEU A 137 4.86 -8.06 -3.11
N LEU A 138 5.81 -7.61 -2.29
CA LEU A 138 5.55 -6.59 -1.28
C LEU A 138 5.24 -5.21 -1.89
N LYS A 139 5.76 -4.92 -3.08
CA LYS A 139 5.49 -3.66 -3.77
C LYS A 139 4.02 -3.55 -4.18
N GLU A 140 3.47 -4.60 -4.78
CA GLU A 140 2.07 -4.61 -5.24
C GLU A 140 1.08 -4.60 -4.07
N LEU A 141 1.38 -5.36 -3.01
CA LEU A 141 0.57 -5.38 -1.80
C LEU A 141 0.47 -4.00 -1.13
N LYS A 142 1.54 -3.19 -1.16
CA LYS A 142 1.51 -1.81 -0.66
C LYS A 142 0.59 -0.89 -1.46
N ILE A 143 0.42 -1.12 -2.76
CA ILE A 143 -0.50 -0.32 -3.60
C ILE A 143 -1.94 -0.60 -3.18
N VAL A 144 -2.28 -1.88 -3.01
CA VAL A 144 -3.60 -2.32 -2.53
C VAL A 144 -3.88 -1.77 -1.14
N LEU A 145 -2.92 -1.87 -0.21
CA LEU A 145 -3.08 -1.35 1.15
C LEU A 145 -3.36 0.17 1.17
N LYS A 146 -2.63 0.95 0.35
CA LYS A 146 -2.88 2.39 0.24
C LYS A 146 -4.27 2.70 -0.30
N ALA A 147 -4.78 1.89 -1.23
CA ALA A 147 -6.12 2.07 -1.76
C ALA A 147 -7.20 1.78 -0.71
N VAL A 148 -7.02 0.73 0.11
CA VAL A 148 -7.91 0.46 1.25
C VAL A 148 -7.90 1.62 2.24
N GLN A 149 -6.72 2.17 2.56
CA GLN A 149 -6.62 3.36 3.43
C GLN A 149 -7.37 4.56 2.84
N LYS A 150 -7.35 4.77 1.52
CA LYS A 150 -8.13 5.84 0.88
C LYS A 150 -9.64 5.63 1.05
N ILE A 151 -10.13 4.41 0.85
CA ILE A 151 -11.53 4.06 1.10
C ILE A 151 -11.93 4.36 2.55
N GLU A 152 -11.06 4.02 3.52
CA GLU A 152 -11.29 4.29 4.94
C GLU A 152 -11.46 5.79 5.24
N HIS A 153 -10.79 6.67 4.49
CA HIS A 153 -10.91 8.12 4.62
C HIS A 153 -12.07 8.72 3.78
N GLY A 154 -12.93 7.87 3.19
CA GLY A 154 -14.09 8.31 2.40
C GLY A 154 -13.80 8.59 0.93
N GLU A 155 -12.59 8.30 0.44
CA GLU A 155 -12.27 8.38 -0.99
C GLU A 155 -12.67 7.07 -1.68
N PHE A 156 -13.90 7.02 -2.22
CA PHE A 156 -14.41 5.84 -2.93
C PHE A 156 -14.15 5.86 -4.44
N ASN A 157 -13.73 7.00 -5.00
CA ASN A 157 -13.35 7.11 -6.41
C ASN A 157 -11.90 6.66 -6.62
N ILE A 158 -11.64 5.38 -6.38
CA ILE A 158 -10.32 4.78 -6.54
C ILE A 158 -10.30 3.78 -7.69
N SER A 159 -9.15 3.65 -8.34
CA SER A 159 -8.88 2.60 -9.31
C SER A 159 -7.51 2.02 -9.04
N ILE A 160 -7.50 0.79 -8.53
CA ILE A 160 -6.29 0.02 -8.34
C ILE A 160 -5.97 -0.67 -9.67
N ASN A 161 -4.93 -0.19 -10.34
CA ASN A 161 -4.45 -0.77 -11.59
C ASN A 161 -3.23 -1.66 -11.30
N VAL A 162 -3.50 -2.93 -10.97
CA VAL A 162 -2.47 -3.97 -10.88
C VAL A 162 -2.44 -4.71 -12.21
N LYS A 163 -1.24 -4.92 -12.76
CA LYS A 163 -1.07 -5.65 -14.02
C LYS A 163 -0.70 -7.09 -13.69
N GLY A 164 -1.59 -8.03 -13.96
CA GLY A 164 -1.34 -9.44 -13.68
C GLY A 164 -2.55 -10.31 -13.97
N LYS A 165 -2.45 -11.59 -13.63
CA LYS A 165 -3.56 -12.55 -13.57
C LYS A 165 -3.45 -13.39 -12.29
N ASP A 166 -2.88 -12.79 -11.26
CA ASP A 166 -2.62 -13.40 -9.96
C ASP A 166 -3.69 -12.98 -8.94
N GLU A 167 -3.59 -13.55 -7.75
CA GLU A 167 -4.51 -13.32 -6.65
C GLU A 167 -4.54 -11.84 -6.21
N ILE A 168 -3.44 -11.10 -6.39
CA ILE A 168 -3.38 -9.67 -6.09
C ILE A 168 -4.23 -8.87 -7.06
N THR A 169 -4.21 -9.24 -8.35
CA THR A 169 -5.06 -8.64 -9.37
C THR A 169 -6.54 -8.88 -9.05
N GLU A 170 -6.91 -10.10 -8.68
CA GLU A 170 -8.29 -10.44 -8.29
C GLU A 170 -8.75 -9.64 -7.06
N ILE A 171 -7.89 -9.50 -6.04
CA ILE A 171 -8.18 -8.67 -4.86
C ILE A 171 -8.37 -7.20 -5.26
N ALA A 172 -7.53 -6.67 -6.15
CA ALA A 172 -7.62 -5.29 -6.62
C ALA A 172 -8.95 -5.03 -7.37
N GLU A 173 -9.37 -5.95 -8.24
CA GLU A 173 -10.66 -5.87 -8.95
C GLU A 173 -11.84 -5.92 -7.97
N ASN A 174 -11.80 -6.84 -7.00
CA ASN A 174 -12.83 -6.95 -5.96
C ASN A 174 -12.93 -5.67 -5.11
N ILE A 175 -11.80 -5.06 -4.75
CA ILE A 175 -11.79 -3.78 -4.02
C ILE A 175 -12.34 -2.65 -4.87
N ASN A 176 -11.99 -2.58 -6.16
CA ASN A 176 -12.56 -1.59 -7.08
C ASN A 176 -14.10 -1.72 -7.16
N MET A 177 -14.62 -2.95 -7.27
CA MET A 177 -16.06 -3.21 -7.28
C MET A 177 -16.74 -2.81 -5.96
N MET A 178 -16.12 -3.12 -4.82
CA MET A 178 -16.64 -2.70 -3.52
C MET A 178 -16.68 -1.18 -3.38
N ALA A 179 -15.62 -0.47 -3.79
CA ALA A 179 -15.55 0.99 -3.75
C ALA A 179 -16.64 1.63 -4.63
N ALA A 180 -16.83 1.12 -5.84
CA ALA A 180 -17.91 1.56 -6.74
C ALA A 180 -19.30 1.35 -6.12
N LYS A 181 -19.54 0.16 -5.54
CA LYS A 181 -20.83 -0.15 -4.91
C LYS A 181 -21.12 0.72 -3.68
N ILE A 182 -20.10 1.04 -2.88
CA ILE A 182 -20.25 1.96 -1.74
C ILE A 182 -20.60 3.36 -2.25
N ASN A 183 -19.94 3.85 -3.30
CA ASN A 183 -20.24 5.15 -3.89
C ASN A 183 -21.68 5.23 -4.43
N ASP A 184 -22.17 4.16 -5.06
CA ASP A 184 -23.57 4.07 -5.51
C ASP A 184 -24.55 4.07 -4.33
N LEU A 185 -24.25 3.32 -3.26
CA LEU A 185 -25.09 3.29 -2.06
C LEU A 185 -25.15 4.66 -1.38
N ILE A 186 -24.03 5.39 -1.31
CA ILE A 186 -24.00 6.76 -0.78
C ILE A 186 -24.95 7.65 -1.59
N ASN A 187 -24.90 7.59 -2.92
CA ASN A 187 -25.78 8.38 -3.79
C ASN A 187 -27.27 8.02 -3.60
N VAL A 188 -27.60 6.74 -3.44
CA VAL A 188 -28.97 6.30 -3.18
C VAL A 188 -29.48 6.83 -1.85
N VAL A 189 -28.70 6.65 -0.77
CA VAL A 189 -29.07 7.13 0.57
C VAL A 189 -29.22 8.65 0.59
N TYR A 190 -28.30 9.37 -0.05
CA TYR A 190 -28.35 10.82 -0.14
C TYR A 190 -29.62 11.32 -0.84
N LYS A 191 -29.95 10.74 -2.01
CA LYS A 191 -31.19 11.07 -2.74
C LYS A 191 -32.44 10.76 -1.91
N ALA A 192 -32.46 9.62 -1.22
CA ALA A 192 -33.57 9.26 -0.34
C ALA A 192 -33.72 10.25 0.81
N GLN A 193 -32.62 10.73 1.40
CA GLN A 193 -32.65 11.69 2.48
C GLN A 193 -33.17 13.06 2.04
N ILE A 194 -32.80 13.52 0.83
CA ILE A 194 -33.37 14.74 0.24
C ILE A 194 -34.88 14.58 0.05
N ALA A 195 -35.30 13.51 -0.61
CA ALA A 195 -36.73 13.24 -0.84
C ALA A 195 -37.52 13.17 0.48
N GLN A 196 -36.95 12.56 1.52
CA GLN A 196 -37.55 12.51 2.85
C GLN A 196 -37.71 13.91 3.47
N LYS A 197 -36.68 14.77 3.35
CA LYS A 197 -36.76 16.16 3.83
C LYS A 197 -37.83 16.94 3.08
N ASP A 198 -37.90 16.80 1.76
CA ASP A 198 -38.89 17.51 0.94
C ASP A 198 -40.31 17.06 1.29
N MET A 199 -40.53 15.75 1.51
CA MET A 199 -41.81 15.23 1.99
C MET A 199 -42.17 15.75 3.38
N ALA A 200 -41.20 15.78 4.31
CA ALA A 200 -41.42 16.30 5.66
C ALA A 200 -41.81 17.78 5.63
N LEU A 201 -41.12 18.60 4.81
CA LEU A 201 -41.47 19.99 4.58
C LEU A 201 -42.88 20.14 3.99
N ALA A 202 -43.22 19.34 2.98
CA ALA A 202 -44.55 19.36 2.38
C ALA A 202 -45.66 18.96 3.38
N VAL A 203 -45.39 18.01 4.28
CA VAL A 203 -46.33 17.63 5.35
C VAL A 203 -46.50 18.74 6.36
N LEU A 204 -45.40 19.37 6.82
CA LEU A 204 -45.45 20.51 7.75
C LEU A 204 -46.26 21.67 7.17
N GLN A 205 -46.04 21.98 5.89
CA GLN A 205 -46.81 23.03 5.19
C GLN A 205 -48.31 22.71 5.12
N LYS A 206 -48.69 21.43 4.96
CA LYS A 206 -50.09 21.00 4.92
C LYS A 206 -50.81 21.04 6.28
N GLN A 207 -50.10 21.17 7.40
CA GLN A 207 -50.75 21.26 8.72
C GLN A 207 -51.56 22.55 8.90
N ILE A 208 -51.28 23.59 8.12
CA ILE A 208 -52.13 24.78 8.04
C ILE A 208 -53.17 24.52 6.96
N ASN A 209 -54.45 24.35 7.32
CA ASN A 209 -55.54 24.19 6.36
C ASN A 209 -55.96 25.57 5.82
N PRO A 210 -55.58 25.96 4.58
CA PRO A 210 -55.88 27.30 4.07
C PRO A 210 -57.39 27.51 3.93
N HIS A 211 -58.13 26.44 3.61
CA HIS A 211 -59.59 26.47 3.48
C HIS A 211 -60.28 26.77 4.81
N PHE A 212 -59.77 26.21 5.93
CA PHE A 212 -60.28 26.58 7.25
C PHE A 212 -60.08 28.08 7.50
N ILE A 213 -58.88 28.60 7.24
CA ILE A 213 -58.57 30.02 7.44
C ILE A 213 -59.46 30.92 6.57
N TYR A 214 -59.63 30.62 5.26
CA TYR A 214 -60.53 31.41 4.41
C TYR A 214 -61.96 31.39 4.90
N ASN A 215 -62.47 30.23 5.28
CA ASN A 215 -63.83 30.10 5.76
C ASN A 215 -64.04 30.86 7.08
N THR A 216 -63.05 30.84 7.97
CA THR A 216 -63.08 31.61 9.22
C THR A 216 -63.09 33.12 8.93
N LEU A 217 -62.22 33.60 8.04
CA LEU A 217 -62.15 35.02 7.68
C LEU A 217 -63.42 35.51 6.99
N GLU A 218 -63.99 34.73 6.07
CA GLU A 218 -65.24 35.07 5.39
C GLU A 218 -66.42 35.15 6.37
N THR A 219 -66.47 34.22 7.33
CA THR A 219 -67.49 34.24 8.39
C THR A 219 -67.36 35.49 9.26
N LEU A 220 -66.14 35.85 9.67
CA LEU A 220 -65.88 37.06 10.44
C LEU A 220 -66.23 38.33 9.65
N LYS A 221 -65.93 38.35 8.34
CA LYS A 221 -66.25 39.47 7.45
C LYS A 221 -67.75 39.73 7.41
N MET A 222 -68.55 38.68 7.17
CA MET A 222 -70.01 38.78 7.19
C MET A 222 -70.54 39.26 8.56
N MET A 223 -69.94 38.81 9.67
CA MET A 223 -70.32 39.29 11.01
C MET A 223 -70.00 40.78 11.24
N ALA A 224 -68.90 41.29 10.66
CA ALA A 224 -68.55 42.70 10.72
C ALA A 224 -69.48 43.56 9.86
N GLU A 225 -69.82 43.10 8.64
CA GLU A 225 -70.78 43.77 7.75
C GLU A 225 -72.17 43.89 8.39
N ILE A 226 -72.66 42.83 9.06
CA ILE A 226 -73.95 42.87 9.78
C ILE A 226 -73.97 43.92 10.90
N LYS A 227 -72.81 44.26 11.45
CA LYS A 227 -72.66 45.25 12.53
C LYS A 227 -72.32 46.66 12.03
N ASP A 228 -72.32 46.90 10.71
CA ASP A 228 -71.90 48.17 10.10
C ASP A 228 -70.44 48.56 10.44
N GLU A 229 -69.59 47.58 10.74
CA GLU A 229 -68.16 47.78 11.04
C GLU A 229 -67.32 47.69 9.75
N GLU A 230 -67.45 48.68 8.87
CA GLU A 230 -66.83 48.68 7.54
C GLU A 230 -65.30 48.54 7.57
N GLU A 231 -64.61 49.24 8.48
CA GLU A 231 -63.14 49.16 8.60
C GLU A 231 -62.66 47.74 8.95
N ILE A 232 -63.43 47.02 9.79
CA ILE A 232 -63.12 45.64 10.19
C ILE A 232 -63.37 44.69 9.00
N SER A 233 -64.48 44.87 8.27
CA SER A 233 -64.77 44.07 7.07
C SER A 233 -63.69 44.22 5.99
N ASP A 234 -63.23 45.45 5.78
CA ASP A 234 -62.16 45.78 4.85
C ASP A 234 -60.80 45.19 5.25
N GLY A 235 -60.50 45.22 6.55
CA GLY A 235 -59.32 44.56 7.11
C GLY A 235 -59.33 43.05 6.94
N LEU A 236 -60.48 42.40 7.19
CA LEU A 236 -60.67 40.96 7.00
C LEU A 236 -60.56 40.56 5.52
N THR A 237 -61.04 41.41 4.62
CA THR A 237 -60.89 41.22 3.17
C THR A 237 -59.43 41.29 2.73
N ALA A 238 -58.69 42.29 3.21
CA ALA A 238 -57.25 42.41 2.95
C ALA A 238 -56.48 41.21 3.53
N LEU A 239 -56.82 40.77 4.74
CA LEU A 239 -56.21 39.59 5.37
C LEU A 239 -56.49 38.30 4.60
N GLY A 240 -57.72 38.14 4.08
CA GLY A 240 -58.09 37.00 3.23
C GLY A 240 -57.28 36.95 1.93
N LYS A 241 -57.10 38.10 1.25
CA LYS A 241 -56.25 38.21 0.05
C LYS A 241 -54.79 37.90 0.35
N LEU A 242 -54.25 38.44 1.44
CA LEU A 242 -52.88 38.22 1.87
C LEU A 242 -52.62 36.75 2.21
N MET A 243 -53.52 36.12 2.98
CA MET A 243 -53.44 34.69 3.27
C MET A 243 -53.54 33.85 1.99
N ARG A 244 -54.39 34.26 1.05
CA ARG A 244 -54.54 33.58 -0.25
C ARG A 244 -53.27 33.64 -1.09
N TYR A 245 -52.61 34.78 -1.08
CA TYR A 245 -51.33 34.95 -1.74
C TYR A 245 -50.25 34.06 -1.10
N ASN A 246 -50.09 34.17 0.22
CA ASN A 246 -49.07 33.42 0.98
C ASN A 246 -49.27 31.90 0.93
N PHE A 247 -50.51 31.42 0.87
CA PHE A 247 -50.82 29.98 0.78
C PHE A 247 -50.98 29.46 -0.65
N SER A 248 -50.85 30.30 -1.69
CA SER A 248 -50.84 29.85 -3.09
C SER A 248 -49.54 29.15 -3.51
N LEU A 249 -48.91 28.47 -2.54
CA LEU A 249 -47.60 27.80 -2.42
C LEU A 249 -47.19 26.83 -3.54
N GLY A 250 -47.96 26.69 -4.62
CA GLY A 250 -47.60 25.89 -5.79
C GLY A 250 -46.84 26.67 -6.88
N LYS A 251 -46.62 27.98 -6.70
CA LYS A 251 -45.94 28.82 -7.70
C LYS A 251 -44.60 29.33 -7.14
N GLU A 252 -43.50 28.92 -7.76
CA GLU A 252 -42.17 29.50 -7.50
C GLU A 252 -42.07 30.97 -7.93
N LEU A 253 -42.93 31.41 -8.86
CA LEU A 253 -42.89 32.73 -9.47
C LEU A 253 -44.28 33.39 -9.48
N SER A 254 -44.33 34.67 -9.10
CA SER A 254 -45.47 35.58 -9.26
C SER A 254 -45.08 36.76 -10.15
N THR A 255 -46.05 37.61 -10.53
CA THR A 255 -45.74 38.86 -11.22
C THR A 255 -45.44 39.95 -10.21
N LEU A 256 -44.58 40.91 -10.58
CA LEU A 256 -44.27 42.05 -9.73
C LEU A 256 -45.53 42.82 -9.31
N GLY A 257 -46.51 42.96 -10.20
CA GLY A 257 -47.81 43.57 -9.86
C GLY A 257 -48.54 42.84 -8.74
N MET A 258 -48.51 41.50 -8.73
CA MET A 258 -49.11 40.71 -7.65
C MET A 258 -48.36 40.88 -6.32
N GLU A 259 -47.03 40.96 -6.33
CA GLU A 259 -46.23 41.26 -5.12
C GLU A 259 -46.57 42.65 -4.56
N VAL A 260 -46.73 43.64 -5.43
CA VAL A 260 -47.11 45.01 -5.06
C VAL A 260 -48.51 45.07 -4.49
N ASP A 261 -49.48 44.37 -5.08
CA ASP A 261 -50.84 44.33 -4.55
C ASP A 261 -50.91 43.61 -3.21
N ASN A 262 -50.16 42.51 -3.04
CA ASN A 262 -50.05 41.84 -1.76
C ASN A 262 -49.39 42.72 -0.69
N ALA A 263 -48.36 43.51 -1.07
CA ALA A 263 -47.76 44.52 -0.20
C ALA A 263 -48.74 45.63 0.19
N LYS A 264 -49.61 46.09 -0.72
CA LYS A 264 -50.67 47.07 -0.40
C LYS A 264 -51.68 46.49 0.59
N ASP A 265 -52.13 45.25 0.38
CA ASP A 265 -53.05 44.56 1.30
C ASP A 265 -52.39 44.40 2.69
N TYR A 266 -51.10 44.07 2.76
CA TYR A 266 -50.33 44.02 4.01
C TYR A 266 -50.29 45.38 4.73
N ILE A 267 -49.97 46.45 4.01
CA ILE A 267 -49.93 47.81 4.57
C ILE A 267 -51.31 48.26 5.05
N LYS A 268 -52.39 47.92 4.32
CA LYS A 268 -53.77 48.21 4.74
C LYS A 268 -54.07 47.60 6.11
N ILE A 269 -53.66 46.34 6.32
CA ILE A 269 -53.83 45.65 7.62
C ILE A 269 -52.98 46.31 8.71
N GLN A 270 -51.71 46.62 8.43
CA GLN A 270 -50.83 47.29 9.40
C GLN A 270 -51.33 48.69 9.80
N ASN A 271 -51.90 49.43 8.85
CA ASN A 271 -52.48 50.75 9.13
C ASN A 271 -53.69 50.70 10.06
N LEU A 272 -54.51 49.65 10.01
CA LEU A 272 -55.59 49.44 11.00
C LEU A 272 -55.03 49.23 12.42
N MET A 273 -53.85 48.60 12.56
CA MET A 273 -53.21 48.37 13.85
C MET A 273 -52.38 49.56 14.34
N LEU A 274 -51.95 50.42 13.43
CA LEU A 274 -51.08 51.56 13.69
C LEU A 274 -51.77 52.92 13.47
N ASN A 275 -53.10 52.96 13.53
CA ASN A 275 -53.91 54.18 13.39
C ASN A 275 -53.55 55.04 12.16
N ASN A 276 -53.34 54.39 11.00
CA ASN A 276 -52.97 55.02 9.73
C ASN A 276 -51.62 55.76 9.69
N SER A 277 -50.67 55.43 10.58
CA SER A 277 -49.33 56.03 10.61
C SER A 277 -48.34 55.53 9.56
N LEU A 278 -48.71 54.64 8.63
CA LEU A 278 -47.84 54.20 7.54
C LEU A 278 -48.24 54.87 6.21
N HIS A 279 -47.29 55.58 5.60
CA HIS A 279 -47.43 56.20 4.29
C HIS A 279 -46.50 55.54 3.29
N VAL A 280 -47.06 54.78 2.34
CA VAL A 280 -46.27 54.04 1.35
C VAL A 280 -46.50 54.58 -0.05
N ARG A 281 -45.40 54.88 -0.76
CA ARG A 281 -45.43 55.30 -2.17
C ARG A 281 -44.71 54.28 -3.04
N TYR A 282 -45.41 53.83 -4.08
CA TYR A 282 -44.90 52.90 -5.07
C TYR A 282 -44.54 53.66 -6.35
N ASP A 283 -43.27 53.59 -6.75
CA ASP A 283 -42.70 54.22 -7.94
C ASP A 283 -42.21 53.11 -8.87
N ILE A 284 -43.16 52.53 -9.60
CA ILE A 284 -42.96 51.32 -10.41
C ILE A 284 -43.57 51.59 -11.79
N ALA A 285 -42.78 51.42 -12.85
CA ALA A 285 -43.29 51.56 -14.22
C ALA A 285 -44.21 50.38 -14.57
N HIS A 286 -45.34 50.66 -15.24
CA HIS A 286 -46.35 49.66 -15.59
C HIS A 286 -45.78 48.50 -16.44
N GLU A 287 -44.74 48.75 -17.24
CA GLU A 287 -44.03 47.74 -18.03
C GLU A 287 -43.37 46.64 -17.16
N PHE A 288 -43.06 46.94 -15.90
CA PHE A 288 -42.45 45.98 -14.98
C PHE A 288 -43.47 45.12 -14.22
N GLU A 289 -44.76 45.49 -14.19
CA GLU A 289 -45.77 44.76 -13.42
C GLU A 289 -45.95 43.30 -13.87
N ALA A 290 -45.68 43.00 -15.14
CA ALA A 290 -45.77 41.66 -15.71
C ALA A 290 -44.49 40.81 -15.50
N CYS A 291 -43.40 41.40 -15.00
CA CYS A 291 -42.14 40.69 -14.78
C CYS A 291 -42.32 39.61 -13.71
N LYS A 292 -41.80 38.42 -13.99
CA LYS A 292 -41.86 37.30 -13.05
C LYS A 292 -40.74 37.40 -12.03
N ILE A 293 -41.10 37.39 -10.75
CA ILE A 293 -40.16 37.38 -9.62
C ILE A 293 -40.54 36.27 -8.63
N PRO A 294 -39.61 35.79 -7.80
CA PRO A 294 -39.94 34.86 -6.73
C PRO A 294 -41.04 35.43 -5.81
N CYS A 295 -42.01 34.59 -5.45
CA CYS A 295 -43.04 34.96 -4.49
C CYS A 295 -42.40 35.36 -3.14
N LEU A 296 -43.05 36.25 -2.40
CA LEU A 296 -42.63 36.77 -1.09
C LEU A 296 -41.28 37.50 -1.12
N THR A 297 -41.02 38.27 -2.18
CA THR A 297 -39.79 39.07 -2.27
C THR A 297 -40.00 40.47 -1.68
N LEU A 298 -41.10 41.14 -2.00
CA LEU A 298 -41.33 42.54 -1.63
C LEU A 298 -41.87 42.68 -0.20
N GLN A 299 -42.76 41.76 0.21
CA GLN A 299 -43.38 41.81 1.53
C GLN A 299 -42.34 41.77 2.68
N PRO A 300 -41.35 40.86 2.73
CA PRO A 300 -40.36 40.83 3.82
C PRO A 300 -39.51 42.11 3.92
N LEU A 301 -39.26 42.79 2.80
CA LEU A 301 -38.54 44.06 2.78
C LEU A 301 -39.38 45.16 3.44
N ILE A 302 -40.66 45.25 3.08
CA ILE A 302 -41.60 46.20 3.69
C ILE A 302 -41.80 45.91 5.18
N GLU A 303 -41.94 44.63 5.55
CA GLU A 303 -42.01 44.19 6.95
C GLU A 303 -40.77 44.66 7.74
N ASN A 304 -39.58 44.43 7.19
CA ASN A 304 -38.34 44.90 7.80
C ASN A 304 -38.32 46.43 7.94
N CYS A 305 -38.75 47.18 6.92
CA CYS A 305 -38.84 48.65 6.99
C CYS A 305 -39.75 49.13 8.13
N ILE A 306 -40.90 48.50 8.34
CA ILE A 306 -41.83 48.85 9.43
C ILE A 306 -41.22 48.51 10.79
N VAL A 307 -40.72 47.28 10.96
CA VAL A 307 -40.14 46.81 12.23
C VAL A 307 -38.94 47.67 12.64
N HIS A 308 -38.08 48.04 11.70
CA HIS A 308 -36.91 48.87 11.99
C HIS A 308 -37.25 50.37 12.05
N GLY A 309 -38.20 50.85 11.24
CA GLY A 309 -38.63 52.25 11.19
C GLY A 309 -39.36 52.71 12.46
N LEU A 310 -40.10 51.82 13.11
CA LEU A 310 -40.86 52.10 14.34
C LEU A 310 -40.09 51.79 15.64
N LYS A 311 -38.88 51.22 15.56
CA LYS A 311 -38.04 50.93 16.74
C LYS A 311 -37.53 52.22 17.39
N GLY A 312 -38.31 52.74 18.35
CA GLY A 312 -37.89 53.82 19.26
C GLY A 312 -38.33 55.23 18.85
N LYS A 313 -39.16 55.39 17.82
CA LYS A 313 -39.75 56.67 17.41
C LYS A 313 -41.26 56.49 17.24
N GLY A 314 -42.06 57.15 18.07
CA GLY A 314 -43.48 57.34 17.77
C GLY A 314 -43.63 58.36 16.65
N GLY A 315 -44.65 58.19 15.79
CA GLY A 315 -44.94 59.08 14.67
C GLY A 315 -45.16 58.34 13.35
N ASP A 316 -45.45 59.10 12.29
CA ASP A 316 -45.72 58.56 10.96
C ASP A 316 -44.44 58.05 10.27
N LEU A 317 -44.57 56.98 9.50
CA LEU A 317 -43.49 56.33 8.76
C LEU A 317 -43.75 56.41 7.24
N ASP A 318 -42.88 57.12 6.53
CA ASP A 318 -42.84 57.14 5.07
C ASP A 318 -41.96 56.01 4.51
N ILE A 319 -42.54 55.14 3.69
CA ILE A 319 -41.83 54.10 2.93
C ILE A 319 -41.96 54.41 1.43
N LYS A 320 -40.83 54.38 0.72
CA LYS A 320 -40.81 54.54 -0.74
C LYS A 320 -40.25 53.29 -1.39
N VAL A 321 -41.05 52.63 -2.21
CA VAL A 321 -40.67 51.47 -3.01
C VAL A 321 -40.40 51.95 -4.43
N ILE A 322 -39.18 51.75 -4.94
CA ILE A 322 -38.78 52.21 -6.28
C ILE A 322 -38.23 51.03 -7.05
N ILE A 323 -38.76 50.75 -8.23
CA ILE A 323 -38.23 49.68 -9.08
C ILE A 323 -37.67 50.27 -10.37
N ARG A 324 -36.40 49.95 -10.68
CA ARG A 324 -35.69 50.46 -11.84
C ARG A 324 -34.99 49.33 -12.61
N SER A 325 -34.92 49.47 -13.93
CA SER A 325 -34.05 48.63 -14.75
C SER A 325 -32.67 49.27 -14.86
N ILE A 326 -31.63 48.52 -14.50
CA ILE A 326 -30.22 48.92 -14.66
C ILE A 326 -29.49 47.72 -15.28
N ASP A 327 -28.87 47.92 -16.43
CA ASP A 327 -28.12 46.90 -17.19
C ASP A 327 -28.92 45.62 -17.49
N GLY A 328 -30.22 45.76 -17.74
CA GLY A 328 -31.11 44.63 -18.05
C GLY A 328 -31.61 43.85 -16.83
N CYS A 329 -31.22 44.25 -15.61
CA CYS A 329 -31.70 43.68 -14.35
C CYS A 329 -32.67 44.65 -13.66
N LEU A 330 -33.68 44.11 -12.95
CA LEU A 330 -34.57 44.89 -12.09
C LEU A 330 -33.97 45.05 -10.70
N TRP A 331 -33.96 46.29 -10.22
CA TRP A 331 -33.53 46.68 -8.88
C TRP A 331 -34.73 47.25 -8.13
N CYS A 332 -34.89 46.85 -6.87
CA CYS A 332 -35.91 47.33 -5.93
C CYS A 332 -35.24 48.01 -4.73
#